data_AF-A0A6M3LIF2-F1
#
_entry.id   AF-A0A6M3LIF2-F1
#
_cell.length_a   1.000
_cell.length_b   1.000
_cell.length_c   1.000
_cell.angle_alpha   90.00
_cell.angle_beta   90.00
_cell.angle_gamma   90.00
#
_symmetry.space_group_name_H-M   'P 1'
#
loop_
_entity.id
_entity.type
_entity.pdbx_description
1 polymer ?
#
loop_
_entity_poly.entity_id
_entity_poly.type
_entity_poly.pdbx_seq_one_letter_code
_entity_poly.pdbx_strand_id
1 'polypeptide(L)'
;MKTTLQTIQDRFCKMQHNEDNYYVGGGLDGSKFASNRHEDARSDEGKLTLGQATQLFKKATSLDTDSVREVLEYAVPNMEWHHAGKLPKSYGGGMKKTYFLNSSEICDVARYWNSYVEKLNLSKIADQKAAEEKKKFEVRKFEFLQANAKKVERVSSRPTYFYLTSREMNGKYGWFDSTYKSYNLPEYFTGWKFESEEKYNEFLNLK
;
A
#
# COMPACT_ATOMS: atom_id res chain seq x y z
N MET A 1 16.49 -14.72 30.96
CA MET A 1 15.37 -15.60 30.54
C MET A 1 15.31 -15.57 29.02
N LYS A 2 15.28 -16.72 28.32
CA LYS A 2 15.22 -16.76 26.85
C LYS A 2 13.85 -16.27 26.39
N THR A 3 13.80 -15.23 25.56
CA THR A 3 12.54 -14.77 24.95
C THR A 3 12.07 -15.83 23.96
N THR A 4 10.83 -16.27 24.10
CA THR A 4 10.13 -17.21 23.21
C THR A 4 8.72 -16.68 22.91
N LEU A 5 8.06 -17.19 21.88
CA LEU A 5 6.67 -16.82 21.57
C LEU A 5 5.74 -17.12 22.76
N GLN A 6 5.95 -18.23 23.46
CA GLN A 6 5.21 -18.57 24.67
C GLN A 6 5.38 -17.51 25.76
N THR A 7 6.60 -17.04 26.01
CA THR A 7 6.82 -15.99 27.03
C THR A 7 6.21 -14.64 26.65
N ILE A 8 6.08 -14.35 25.34
CA ILE A 8 5.38 -13.15 24.86
C ILE A 8 3.88 -13.32 25.09
N GLN A 9 3.32 -14.47 24.70
CA GLN A 9 1.92 -14.82 24.92
C GLN A 9 1.55 -14.72 26.40
N ASP A 10 2.31 -15.37 27.28
CA ASP A 10 2.03 -15.41 28.72
C ASP A 10 2.01 -14.02 29.37
N ARG A 11 2.84 -13.10 28.84
CA ARG A 11 2.91 -11.71 29.29
C ARG A 11 1.74 -10.89 28.77
N PHE A 12 1.55 -10.84 27.45
CA PHE A 12 0.64 -9.88 26.83
C PHE A 12 -0.82 -10.33 26.84
N CYS A 13 -1.12 -11.62 26.84
CA CYS A 13 -2.52 -12.09 26.91
C CYS A 13 -3.22 -11.77 28.24
N LYS A 14 -2.47 -11.38 29.28
CA LYS A 14 -3.00 -11.01 30.60
C LYS A 14 -2.95 -9.51 30.86
N MET A 15 -2.35 -8.76 29.94
CA MET A 15 -2.09 -7.35 30.09
C MET A 15 -3.28 -6.56 29.56
N GLN A 16 -3.80 -5.64 30.37
CA GLN A 16 -4.77 -4.67 29.91
C GLN A 16 -4.07 -3.58 29.10
N HIS A 17 -4.79 -2.98 28.17
CA HIS A 17 -4.34 -1.80 27.43
C HIS A 17 -5.52 -0.82 27.35
N ASN A 18 -5.22 0.45 27.12
CA ASN A 18 -6.25 1.46 26.90
C ASN A 18 -6.79 1.37 25.47
N GLU A 19 -8.06 1.02 25.32
CA GLU A 19 -8.76 1.01 24.03
C GLU A 19 -9.14 2.43 23.58
N ASP A 20 -9.25 3.38 24.52
CA ASP A 20 -9.88 4.67 24.31
C ASP A 20 -8.88 5.84 24.37
N ASN A 21 -7.88 5.79 23.48
CA ASN A 21 -6.95 6.91 23.27
C ASN A 21 -7.59 8.06 22.45
N TYR A 22 -8.89 7.97 22.12
CA TYR A 22 -9.60 8.96 21.31
C TYR A 22 -10.11 10.16 22.11
N TYR A 23 -10.44 9.98 23.40
CA TYR A 23 -10.95 11.04 24.28
C TYR A 23 -9.88 12.03 24.75
N VAL A 24 -8.60 11.65 24.66
CA VAL A 24 -7.51 12.60 24.84
C VAL A 24 -7.43 13.43 23.56
N GLY A 25 -7.77 14.72 23.67
CA GLY A 25 -7.84 15.64 22.53
C GLY A 25 -6.59 15.53 21.65
N GLY A 26 -6.78 15.50 20.31
CA GLY A 26 -5.71 15.33 19.31
C GLY A 26 -4.73 16.50 19.20
N GLY A 27 -4.62 17.33 20.24
CA GLY A 27 -3.66 18.42 20.34
C GLY A 27 -2.22 17.92 20.42
N LEU A 28 -1.30 18.84 20.13
CA LEU A 28 0.12 18.63 20.37
C LEU A 28 0.38 18.60 21.88
N ASP A 29 1.25 17.70 22.30
CA ASP A 29 1.79 17.68 23.65
C ASP A 29 2.57 18.97 23.94
N GLY A 30 2.74 19.30 25.22
CA GLY A 30 3.43 20.52 25.70
C GLY A 30 4.84 20.69 25.10
N SER A 31 5.45 19.60 24.63
CA SER A 31 6.73 19.55 23.91
C SER A 31 6.66 19.95 22.41
N LYS A 32 5.47 20.24 21.85
CA LYS A 32 5.17 20.74 20.48
C LYS A 32 5.52 19.82 19.31
N PHE A 33 5.99 18.59 19.53
CA PHE A 33 6.39 17.69 18.44
C PHE A 33 5.52 16.43 18.33
N ALA A 34 5.16 15.78 19.43
CA ALA A 34 4.25 14.63 19.43
C ALA A 34 2.81 15.05 19.76
N SER A 35 1.81 14.27 19.34
CA SER A 35 0.43 14.42 19.83
C SER A 35 0.31 13.85 21.24
N ASN A 36 -0.60 14.37 22.09
CA ASN A 36 -0.89 13.80 23.41
C ASN A 36 -1.12 12.27 23.34
N ARG A 37 -1.91 11.85 22.35
CA ARG A 37 -2.20 10.44 22.07
C ARG A 37 -0.98 9.56 21.80
N HIS A 38 0.10 10.16 21.26
CA HIS A 38 1.34 9.43 21.04
C HIS A 38 2.04 9.13 22.37
N GLU A 39 2.12 10.12 23.25
CA GLU A 39 2.76 9.96 24.56
C GLU A 39 1.93 9.04 25.47
N ASP A 40 0.59 9.12 25.40
CA ASP A 40 -0.30 8.18 26.10
C ASP A 40 -0.10 6.75 25.61
N ALA A 41 -0.14 6.52 24.28
CA ALA A 41 0.11 5.20 23.70
C ALA A 41 1.52 4.68 24.00
N ARG A 42 2.52 5.56 24.14
CA ARG A 42 3.88 5.18 24.53
C ARG A 42 4.01 4.80 26.00
N SER A 43 3.16 5.38 26.85
CA SER A 43 3.18 5.17 28.30
C SER A 43 2.30 4.00 28.75
N ASP A 44 1.42 3.52 27.87
CA ASP A 44 0.62 2.31 28.08
C ASP A 44 1.50 1.05 28.03
N GLU A 45 1.63 0.35 29.17
CA GLU A 45 2.42 -0.88 29.27
C GLU A 45 1.90 -2.00 28.37
N GLY A 46 0.60 -1.96 28.04
CA GLY A 46 -0.08 -2.87 27.14
C GLY A 46 0.19 -2.59 25.67
N LYS A 47 0.91 -1.52 25.32
CA LYS A 47 1.23 -1.17 23.93
C LYS A 47 2.72 -1.22 23.67
N LEU A 48 3.08 -1.64 22.46
CA LEU A 48 4.43 -1.54 21.95
C LEU A 48 4.40 -0.80 20.62
N THR A 49 5.39 0.06 20.40
CA THR A 49 5.63 0.54 19.02
C THR A 49 5.97 -0.65 18.12
N LEU A 50 5.64 -0.55 16.83
CA LEU A 50 6.00 -1.57 15.84
C LEU A 50 7.49 -1.94 15.92
N GLY A 51 8.37 -0.95 16.09
CA GLY A 51 9.81 -1.21 16.25
C GLY A 51 10.16 -2.03 17.50
N GLN A 52 9.51 -1.76 18.63
CA GLN A 52 9.70 -2.55 19.86
C GLN A 52 9.14 -3.97 19.69
N ALA A 53 7.95 -4.12 19.11
CA ALA A 53 7.37 -5.42 18.81
C ALA A 53 8.28 -6.22 17.87
N THR A 54 8.79 -5.62 16.80
CA THR A 54 9.74 -6.27 15.88
C THR A 54 10.97 -6.80 16.62
N GLN A 55 11.59 -6.01 17.50
CA GLN A 55 12.76 -6.48 18.26
C GLN A 55 12.41 -7.60 19.24
N LEU A 56 11.23 -7.54 19.85
CA LEU A 56 10.75 -8.58 20.76
C LEU A 56 10.53 -9.91 20.02
N PHE A 57 9.82 -9.88 18.90
CA PHE A 57 9.54 -11.07 18.08
C PHE A 57 10.78 -11.60 17.36
N LYS A 58 11.71 -10.74 16.93
CA LYS A 58 13.03 -11.15 16.44
C LYS A 58 13.79 -12.00 17.46
N LYS A 59 13.82 -11.58 18.73
CA LYS A 59 14.46 -12.36 19.79
C LYS A 59 13.78 -13.72 20.01
N ALA A 60 12.46 -13.78 19.86
CA ALA A 60 11.68 -15.01 20.04
C ALA A 60 11.81 -16.00 18.86
N THR A 61 11.94 -15.50 17.64
CA THR A 61 11.85 -16.28 16.39
C THR A 61 13.20 -16.48 15.72
N SER A 62 14.19 -15.66 16.08
CA SER A 62 15.53 -15.61 15.45
C SER A 62 15.53 -15.22 13.96
N LEU A 63 14.41 -14.69 13.46
CA LEU A 63 14.31 -14.09 12.13
C LEU A 63 14.90 -12.67 12.11
N ASP A 64 15.22 -12.16 10.93
CA ASP A 64 15.68 -10.77 10.77
C ASP A 64 14.54 -9.76 11.02
N THR A 65 14.91 -8.49 11.18
CA THR A 65 13.93 -7.45 11.51
C THR A 65 12.89 -7.22 10.43
N ASP A 66 13.26 -7.39 9.15
CA ASP A 66 12.38 -7.06 8.04
C ASP A 66 11.34 -8.16 7.86
N SER A 67 11.77 -9.43 7.93
CA SER A 67 10.86 -10.58 7.94
C SER A 67 9.87 -10.54 9.09
N VAL A 68 10.34 -10.22 10.31
CA VAL A 68 9.45 -10.10 11.48
C VAL A 68 8.46 -8.96 11.31
N ARG A 69 8.95 -7.79 10.87
CA ARG A 69 8.11 -6.61 10.67
C ARG A 69 7.01 -6.89 9.65
N GLU A 70 7.33 -7.55 8.55
CA GLU A 70 6.36 -7.88 7.51
C GLU A 70 5.26 -8.82 8.02
N VAL A 71 5.60 -9.82 8.86
CA VAL A 71 4.61 -10.69 9.51
C VAL A 71 3.70 -9.88 10.45
N LEU A 72 4.26 -8.92 11.20
CA LEU A 72 3.47 -8.05 12.07
C LEU A 72 2.51 -7.15 11.28
N GLU A 73 2.99 -6.52 10.20
CA GLU A 73 2.20 -5.68 9.32
C GLU A 73 1.10 -6.49 8.59
N TYR A 74 1.36 -7.75 8.27
CA TYR A 74 0.36 -8.67 7.72
C TYR A 74 -0.69 -9.10 8.74
N ALA A 75 -0.26 -9.44 9.95
CA ALA A 75 -1.17 -9.89 11.02
C ALA A 75 -2.06 -8.76 11.54
N VAL A 76 -1.53 -7.52 11.57
CA VAL A 76 -2.23 -6.34 12.09
C VAL A 76 -2.20 -5.22 11.03
N PRO A 77 -3.02 -5.30 9.97
CA PRO A 77 -2.98 -4.35 8.87
C PRO A 77 -3.44 -2.93 9.26
N ASN A 78 -4.19 -2.79 10.35
CA ASN A 78 -4.78 -1.54 10.81
C ASN A 78 -4.25 -1.13 12.20
N MET A 79 -2.94 -1.16 12.39
CA MET A 79 -2.31 -0.73 13.65
C MET A 79 -2.73 0.69 14.04
N GLU A 80 -2.90 0.91 15.35
CA GLU A 80 -3.04 2.25 15.92
C GLU A 80 -1.80 3.08 15.53
N TRP A 81 -2.01 4.32 15.08
CA TRP A 81 -0.91 5.20 14.70
C TRP A 81 -1.12 6.62 15.19
N HIS A 82 -0.02 7.25 15.58
CA HIS A 82 -0.03 8.64 16.05
C HIS A 82 1.10 9.45 15.43
N HIS A 83 0.93 10.78 15.44
CA HIS A 83 1.97 11.71 15.06
C HIS A 83 3.05 11.80 16.15
N ALA A 84 4.29 11.50 15.77
CA ALA A 84 5.43 11.33 16.66
C ALA A 84 6.52 12.39 16.46
N GLY A 85 6.17 13.58 15.96
CA GLY A 85 7.16 14.61 15.62
C GLY A 85 7.09 15.12 14.19
N LYS A 86 7.88 16.16 13.93
CA LYS A 86 8.29 16.55 12.58
C LYS A 86 9.56 15.79 12.20
N LEU A 87 9.59 15.26 10.99
CA LEU A 87 10.82 14.74 10.39
C LEU A 87 11.74 15.91 10.02
N PRO A 88 13.06 15.77 10.19
CA PRO A 88 14.01 16.76 9.69
C PRO A 88 13.88 16.93 8.18
N LYS A 89 14.10 18.15 7.66
CA LYS A 89 14.02 18.43 6.22
C LYS A 89 14.98 17.56 5.38
N SER A 90 16.10 17.15 5.95
CA SER A 90 17.07 16.24 5.31
C SER A 90 16.49 14.85 4.98
N TYR A 91 15.41 14.45 5.67
CA TYR A 91 14.69 13.20 5.42
C TYR A 91 13.36 13.43 4.69
N GLY A 92 13.24 14.52 3.93
CA GLY A 92 12.04 14.87 3.16
C GLY A 92 11.03 15.73 3.92
N GLY A 93 11.26 16.02 5.20
CA GLY A 93 10.31 16.76 6.04
C GLY A 93 9.00 16.02 6.30
N GLY A 94 7.99 16.71 6.82
CA GLY A 94 6.68 16.12 7.12
C GLY A 94 6.52 15.63 8.57
N MET A 95 5.38 15.01 8.86
CA MET A 95 5.08 14.49 10.20
C MET A 95 5.42 13.01 10.29
N LYS A 96 6.24 12.63 11.28
CA LYS A 96 6.56 11.24 11.56
C LYS A 96 5.32 10.53 12.09
N LYS A 97 5.07 9.32 11.61
CA LYS A 97 4.05 8.41 12.17
C LYS A 97 4.74 7.29 12.92
N THR A 98 4.19 6.93 14.08
CA THR A 98 4.57 5.74 14.82
C THR A 98 3.34 4.85 14.96
N TYR A 99 3.51 3.58 14.62
CA TYR A 99 2.50 2.54 14.74
C TYR A 99 2.68 1.78 16.05
N PHE A 100 1.58 1.36 16.65
CA PHE A 100 1.51 0.63 17.90
C PHE A 100 0.72 -0.66 17.73
N LEU A 101 1.16 -1.70 18.42
CA LEU A 101 0.40 -2.91 18.63
C LEU A 101 -0.05 -2.94 20.10
N ASN A 102 -1.31 -3.26 20.34
CA ASN A 102 -1.84 -3.45 21.69
C ASN A 102 -1.62 -4.88 22.21
N SER A 103 -1.92 -5.11 23.48
CA SER A 103 -1.61 -6.37 24.15
C SER A 103 -2.38 -7.55 23.57
N SER A 104 -3.62 -7.33 23.13
CA SER A 104 -4.45 -8.34 22.46
C SER A 104 -3.87 -8.72 21.10
N GLU A 105 -3.45 -7.74 20.31
CA GLU A 105 -2.79 -7.97 19.01
C GLU A 105 -1.45 -8.68 19.17
N ILE A 106 -0.62 -8.27 20.13
CA ILE A 106 0.66 -8.90 20.44
C ILE A 106 0.44 -10.37 20.88
N CYS A 107 -0.57 -10.61 21.72
CA CYS A 107 -0.96 -11.94 22.16
C CYS A 107 -1.40 -12.82 20.98
N ASP A 108 -2.26 -12.29 20.11
CA ASP A 108 -2.78 -13.00 18.94
C ASP A 108 -1.66 -13.39 17.97
N VAL A 109 -0.80 -12.43 17.61
CA VAL A 109 0.37 -12.67 16.76
C VAL A 109 1.30 -13.72 17.38
N ALA A 110 1.56 -13.65 18.69
CA ALA A 110 2.42 -14.63 19.36
C ALA A 110 1.82 -16.04 19.32
N ARG A 111 0.51 -16.16 19.49
CA ARG A 111 -0.22 -17.44 19.46
C ARG A 111 -0.27 -18.05 18.07
N TYR A 112 -0.48 -17.24 17.03
CA TYR A 112 -0.71 -17.71 15.67
C TYR A 112 0.45 -17.41 14.71
N TRP A 113 1.65 -17.15 15.24
CA TRP A 113 2.83 -16.74 14.47
C TRP A 113 3.04 -17.57 13.19
N ASN A 114 3.10 -18.91 13.33
CA ASN A 114 3.35 -19.80 12.19
C ASN A 114 2.23 -19.73 11.14
N SER A 115 0.97 -19.55 11.57
CA SER A 115 -0.15 -19.38 10.65
C SER A 115 -0.05 -18.07 9.88
N TYR A 116 0.37 -16.98 10.54
CA TYR A 116 0.61 -15.70 9.86
C TYR A 116 1.76 -15.78 8.86
N VAL A 117 2.87 -16.45 9.21
CA VAL A 117 3.99 -16.69 8.29
C VAL A 117 3.52 -17.46 7.05
N GLU A 118 2.77 -18.55 7.24
CA GLU A 118 2.25 -19.36 6.14
C GLU A 118 1.31 -18.55 5.23
N LYS A 119 0.34 -17.85 5.81
CA LYS A 119 -0.62 -17.01 5.08
C LYS A 119 0.05 -15.86 4.32
N LEU A 120 1.06 -15.21 4.94
CA LEU A 120 1.86 -14.18 4.27
C LEU A 120 2.59 -14.75 3.04
N ASN A 121 3.20 -15.93 3.17
CA ASN A 121 3.88 -16.57 2.04
C ASN A 121 2.90 -16.94 0.92
N LEU A 122 1.72 -17.47 1.26
CA LEU A 122 0.67 -17.74 0.28
C LEU A 122 0.19 -16.46 -0.42
N SER A 123 0.03 -15.36 0.32
CA SER A 123 -0.32 -14.05 -0.25
C SER A 123 0.73 -13.59 -1.25
N LYS A 124 2.02 -13.68 -0.91
CA LYS A 124 3.12 -13.29 -1.81
C LYS A 124 3.12 -14.11 -3.10
N ILE A 125 2.90 -15.41 -3.01
CA ILE A 125 2.83 -16.29 -4.18
C ILE A 125 1.64 -15.90 -5.06
N ALA A 126 0.48 -15.62 -4.46
CA ALA A 126 -0.70 -15.17 -5.17
C ALA A 126 -0.47 -13.82 -5.88
N ASP A 127 0.15 -12.86 -5.19
CA ASP A 127 0.47 -11.54 -5.74
C ASP A 127 1.46 -11.62 -6.90
N GLN A 128 2.49 -12.48 -6.77
CA GLN A 128 3.45 -12.75 -7.85
C GLN A 128 2.75 -13.36 -9.06
N LYS A 129 1.91 -14.38 -8.86
CA LYS A 129 1.16 -15.02 -9.93
C LYS A 129 0.22 -14.04 -10.63
N ALA A 130 -0.50 -13.22 -9.87
CA ALA A 130 -1.37 -12.19 -10.42
C ALA A 130 -0.59 -11.12 -11.22
N ALA A 131 0.59 -10.72 -10.73
CA ALA A 131 1.47 -9.79 -11.44
C ALA A 131 2.01 -10.39 -12.75
N GLU A 132 2.39 -11.67 -12.74
CA GLU A 132 2.82 -12.40 -13.94
C GLU A 132 1.70 -12.57 -14.95
N GLU A 133 0.50 -12.94 -14.51
CA GLU A 133 -0.69 -13.07 -15.37
C GLU A 133 -1.05 -11.72 -15.97
N LYS A 134 -1.05 -10.64 -15.18
CA LYS A 134 -1.23 -9.28 -15.67
C LYS A 134 -0.17 -8.91 -16.71
N LYS A 135 1.10 -9.24 -16.47
CA LYS A 135 2.18 -8.95 -17.42
C LYS A 135 2.01 -9.75 -18.72
N LYS A 136 1.71 -11.05 -18.64
CA LYS A 136 1.43 -11.91 -19.81
C LYS A 136 0.24 -11.39 -20.60
N PHE A 137 -0.79 -10.92 -19.90
CA PHE A 137 -1.98 -10.31 -20.49
C PHE A 137 -1.63 -9.03 -21.26
N GLU A 138 -0.91 -8.09 -20.65
CA GLU A 138 -0.47 -6.86 -21.32
C GLU A 138 0.42 -7.12 -22.52
N VAL A 139 1.30 -8.14 -22.46
CA VAL A 139 2.12 -8.56 -23.60
C VAL A 139 1.25 -9.07 -24.75
N ARG A 140 0.33 -10.02 -24.49
CA ARG A 140 -0.60 -10.54 -25.50
C ARG A 140 -1.45 -9.43 -26.12
N LYS A 141 -1.92 -8.52 -25.29
CA LYS A 141 -2.69 -7.35 -25.72
C LYS A 141 -1.87 -6.45 -26.64
N PHE A 142 -0.61 -6.19 -26.29
CA PHE A 142 0.29 -5.39 -27.10
C PHE A 142 0.66 -6.08 -28.44
N GLU A 143 0.96 -7.38 -28.42
CA GLU A 143 1.22 -8.16 -29.63
C GLU A 143 0.01 -8.17 -30.58
N PHE A 144 -1.20 -8.33 -30.04
CA PHE A 144 -2.43 -8.24 -30.82
C PHE A 144 -2.58 -6.87 -31.50
N LEU A 145 -2.32 -5.79 -30.76
CA LEU A 145 -2.37 -4.43 -31.29
C LEU A 145 -1.36 -4.21 -32.41
N GLN A 146 -0.13 -4.69 -32.24
CA GLN A 146 0.90 -4.57 -33.27
C GLN A 146 0.54 -5.32 -34.56
N ALA A 147 -0.11 -6.47 -34.45
CA ALA A 147 -0.48 -7.30 -35.59
C ALA A 147 -1.77 -6.85 -36.30
N ASN A 148 -2.75 -6.31 -35.55
CA ASN A 148 -4.12 -6.09 -36.06
C ASN A 148 -4.58 -4.63 -36.07
N ALA A 149 -3.76 -3.70 -35.58
CA ALA A 149 -4.13 -2.30 -35.48
C ALA A 149 -2.97 -1.38 -35.88
N LYS A 150 -3.33 -0.17 -36.31
CA LYS A 150 -2.38 0.90 -36.59
C LYS A 150 -2.36 1.89 -35.43
N LYS A 151 -1.19 2.10 -34.85
CA LYS A 151 -1.00 3.18 -33.87
C LYS A 151 -1.18 4.53 -34.54
N VAL A 152 -1.98 5.40 -33.94
CA VAL A 152 -2.14 6.79 -34.34
C VAL A 152 -1.93 7.70 -33.14
N GLU A 153 -1.26 8.82 -33.36
CA GLU A 153 -0.88 9.76 -32.30
C GLU A 153 -1.46 11.13 -32.59
N ARG A 154 -2.03 11.75 -31.56
CA ARG A 154 -2.55 13.12 -31.58
C ARG A 154 -3.45 13.42 -32.77
N VAL A 155 -4.44 12.56 -33.02
CA VAL A 155 -5.49 12.82 -34.01
C VAL A 155 -6.56 13.72 -33.40
N SER A 156 -7.01 14.74 -34.14
CA SER A 156 -8.02 15.70 -33.69
C SER A 156 -9.45 15.14 -33.68
N SER A 157 -9.68 14.04 -34.37
CA SER A 157 -10.95 13.31 -34.38
C SER A 157 -10.72 11.84 -34.05
N ARG A 158 -11.59 11.27 -33.22
CA ARG A 158 -11.50 9.87 -32.80
C ARG A 158 -11.84 8.96 -34.00
N PRO A 159 -10.94 8.05 -34.43
CA PRO A 159 -11.23 7.11 -35.49
C PRO A 159 -12.33 6.11 -35.10
N THR A 160 -12.98 5.51 -36.09
CA THR A 160 -13.84 4.33 -35.90
C THR A 160 -13.01 3.13 -35.40
N TYR A 161 -13.59 2.30 -34.52
CA TYR A 161 -12.94 1.11 -33.93
C TYR A 161 -11.59 1.45 -33.29
N PHE A 162 -11.63 2.30 -32.27
CA PHE A 162 -10.45 2.92 -31.70
C PHE A 162 -10.27 2.63 -30.22
N TYR A 163 -9.15 2.01 -29.89
CA TYR A 163 -8.69 1.82 -28.52
C TYR A 163 -7.82 3.00 -28.09
N LEU A 164 -8.39 3.87 -27.25
CA LEU A 164 -7.75 5.08 -26.73
C LEU A 164 -6.72 4.71 -25.66
N THR A 165 -5.49 5.24 -25.78
CA THR A 165 -4.43 5.07 -24.79
C THR A 165 -4.08 6.37 -24.08
N SER A 166 -4.21 7.52 -24.74
CA SER A 166 -4.07 8.83 -24.10
C SER A 166 -4.90 9.89 -24.79
N ARG A 167 -5.27 10.89 -24.00
CA ARG A 167 -6.01 12.07 -24.44
C ARG A 167 -5.27 13.31 -23.96
N GLU A 168 -4.86 14.15 -24.91
CA GLU A 168 -3.98 15.28 -24.64
C GLU A 168 -4.58 16.57 -25.22
N MET A 169 -4.22 17.71 -24.63
CA MET A 169 -4.47 19.04 -25.19
C MET A 169 -3.14 19.78 -25.37
N ASN A 170 -3.06 20.66 -26.36
CA ASN A 170 -1.88 21.50 -26.58
C ASN A 170 -2.09 22.90 -25.99
N GLY A 171 -1.48 23.15 -24.83
CA GLY A 171 -1.51 24.45 -24.16
C GLY A 171 -0.30 25.31 -24.47
N LYS A 172 -0.24 26.48 -23.82
CA LYS A 172 0.91 27.42 -23.93
C LYS A 172 2.27 26.77 -23.60
N TYR A 173 2.28 25.80 -22.69
CA TYR A 173 3.49 25.12 -22.21
C TYR A 173 3.65 23.71 -22.80
N GLY A 174 2.93 23.40 -23.87
CA GLY A 174 2.98 22.11 -24.56
C GLY A 174 1.82 21.19 -24.22
N TRP A 175 2.03 19.90 -24.47
CA TRP A 175 1.03 18.85 -24.34
C TRP A 175 0.82 18.43 -22.90
N PHE A 176 -0.43 18.28 -22.50
CA PHE A 176 -0.78 17.79 -21.17
C PHE A 176 -1.97 16.84 -21.23
N ASP A 177 -2.02 15.90 -20.29
CA ASP A 177 -3.11 14.94 -20.15
C ASP A 177 -4.43 15.64 -19.82
N SER A 178 -5.46 15.38 -20.62
CA SER A 178 -6.81 15.87 -20.39
C SER A 178 -7.77 14.78 -19.91
N THR A 179 -7.31 13.56 -19.61
CA THR A 179 -8.17 12.41 -19.23
C THR A 179 -9.19 12.72 -18.12
N TYR A 180 -8.84 13.58 -17.16
CA TYR A 180 -9.71 13.92 -16.03
C TYR A 180 -10.08 15.41 -15.94
N LYS A 181 -9.76 16.20 -16.95
CA LYS A 181 -9.92 17.65 -16.91
C LYS A 181 -10.54 18.17 -18.21
N SER A 182 -11.47 19.10 -18.08
CA SER A 182 -12.10 19.77 -19.23
C SER A 182 -11.56 21.19 -19.34
N TYR A 183 -11.01 21.53 -20.51
CA TYR A 183 -10.57 22.88 -20.84
C TYR A 183 -11.17 23.28 -22.19
N ASN A 184 -11.26 24.59 -22.44
CA ASN A 184 -11.67 25.12 -23.74
C ASN A 184 -10.49 25.10 -24.75
N LEU A 185 -9.93 23.92 -24.98
CA LEU A 185 -8.85 23.67 -25.93
C LEU A 185 -9.19 22.42 -26.76
N PRO A 186 -8.74 22.34 -28.03
CA PRO A 186 -8.92 21.13 -28.83
C PRO A 186 -8.27 19.91 -28.17
N GLU A 187 -9.02 18.81 -28.10
CA GLU A 187 -8.52 17.52 -27.64
C GLU A 187 -7.92 16.74 -28.80
N TYR A 188 -6.85 16.03 -28.48
CA TYR A 188 -6.14 15.14 -29.39
C TYR A 188 -6.08 13.75 -28.77
N PHE A 189 -6.31 12.75 -29.59
CA PHE A 189 -6.41 11.35 -29.16
C PHE A 189 -5.23 10.56 -29.68
N THR A 190 -4.67 9.70 -28.84
CA THR A 190 -3.62 8.75 -29.20
C THR A 190 -4.05 7.35 -28.81
N GLY A 191 -3.77 6.38 -29.66
CA GLY A 191 -4.24 5.01 -29.47
C GLY A 191 -4.07 4.14 -30.70
N TRP A 192 -4.89 3.12 -30.80
CA TRP A 192 -4.81 2.09 -31.83
C TRP A 192 -6.11 2.00 -32.62
N LYS A 193 -6.00 2.14 -33.94
CA LYS A 193 -7.12 2.05 -34.88
C LYS A 193 -7.13 0.66 -35.52
N PHE A 194 -8.28 -0.01 -35.43
CA PHE A 194 -8.53 -1.28 -36.11
C PHE A 194 -9.17 -1.04 -37.47
N GLU A 195 -8.94 -1.95 -38.41
CA GLU A 195 -9.55 -1.86 -39.76
C GLU A 195 -10.99 -2.37 -39.78
N SER A 196 -11.34 -3.31 -38.89
CA SER A 196 -12.67 -3.89 -38.79
C SER A 196 -13.21 -3.88 -37.36
N GLU A 197 -14.54 -3.87 -37.24
CA GLU A 197 -15.26 -4.02 -35.98
C GLU A 197 -14.95 -5.38 -35.32
N GLU A 198 -14.85 -6.43 -36.13
CA GLU A 198 -14.55 -7.79 -35.69
C GLU A 198 -13.22 -7.85 -34.91
N LYS A 199 -12.14 -7.27 -35.45
CA LYS A 199 -10.84 -7.24 -34.77
C LYS A 199 -10.85 -6.38 -33.52
N TYR A 200 -11.63 -5.30 -33.52
CA TYR A 200 -11.80 -4.47 -32.34
C TYR A 200 -12.55 -5.22 -31.23
N ASN A 201 -13.61 -5.94 -31.57
CA ASN A 201 -14.38 -6.75 -30.62
C ASN A 201 -13.57 -7.96 -30.12
N GLU A 202 -12.77 -8.59 -30.97
CA GLU A 202 -11.81 -9.64 -30.58
C GLU A 202 -10.84 -9.09 -29.53
N PHE A 203 -10.25 -7.91 -29.78
CA PHE A 203 -9.35 -7.25 -28.83
C PHE A 203 -10.01 -6.94 -27.47
N LEU A 204 -11.26 -6.45 -27.47
CA LEU A 204 -11.97 -6.14 -26.23
C LEU A 204 -12.33 -7.39 -25.42
N ASN A 205 -12.42 -8.55 -26.07
CA ASN A 205 -12.75 -9.84 -25.47
C ASN A 205 -11.53 -10.71 -25.17
N LEU A 206 -10.31 -10.20 -25.34
CA LEU A 206 -9.13 -10.78 -24.73
C LEU A 206 -9.32 -10.64 -23.20
N LYS A 207 -9.88 -11.66 -22.56
CA LYS A 207 -9.91 -11.84 -21.10
C LYS A 207 -9.17 -13.12 -20.76
#